data_AF-A0A7C7D301-F1
#
_entry.id   AF-A0A7C7D301-F1
#
_cell.length_a   1.000
_cell.length_b   1.000
_cell.length_c   1.000
_cell.angle_alpha   90.00
_cell.angle_beta   90.00
_cell.angle_gamma   90.00
#
_symmetry.space_group_name_H-M   'P 1'
#
loop_
_entity.id
_entity.type
_entity.pdbx_description
1 polymer ?
#
loop_
_entity_poly.entity_id
_entity_poly.type
_entity_poly.pdbx_seq_one_letter_code
_entity_poly.pdbx_strand_id
1 'polypeptide(L)'
;MKKRSWAILALIVIFSVGAMAVFSEDFSGDGLPEGFKVIEGNWTVEDGRLIGESASGAIQGRVIFGPEMGDFIYSVDATMLSALNTSRWFSIFFRSNPTGMAPYHMFTIRQNATAGNGTELAFREPGGTWDVRRTKAYKTPFKYGETHRIKVAVKGDYFFYFIDDELQFAACEKGFRDSGVFGLHVNGCKVAFDNIKIEPYDSKLFAELEEQVAQEQLPVYPRIAAHRGNSSVAPENTIAAIKSALEVGADLIEIDVHKTKDGEIVVIHDPTVDRTTNGRGYVANMTLEEIRALDAGSKKSAIYKGEKIPTLKEALITVNNKAMLIIELKVDGIEEEVLRLIEDVGMVNQVVVISFSASAIRRMNQIAPHIPTAILIGGNASISDIERIAKSANTRVLDLAYTLIDKKTAAYFLDRGYTLWAWTVDNPAIMEHLKDCGVTVITTNVPAKAISTLRYSQTDK
;
A
#
# COMPACT_ATOMS: atom_id res chain seq x y z
N MET A 1 17.55 46.48 51.65
CA MET A 1 18.36 45.51 50.88
C MET A 1 17.54 44.96 49.72
N LYS A 2 17.73 45.49 48.50
CA LYS A 2 17.28 44.86 47.25
C LYS A 2 18.40 45.06 46.23
N LYS A 3 19.24 44.03 46.03
CA LYS A 3 20.28 44.01 45.00
C LYS A 3 19.63 43.59 43.68
N ARG A 4 19.67 44.45 42.67
CA ARG A 4 19.37 44.12 41.27
C ARG A 4 20.62 43.49 40.67
N SER A 5 20.53 42.25 40.20
CA SER A 5 21.58 41.57 39.45
C SER A 5 21.31 41.74 37.95
N TRP A 6 22.30 42.23 37.23
CA TRP A 6 22.30 42.32 35.76
C TRP A 6 22.60 40.95 35.18
N ALA A 7 21.74 40.45 34.28
CA ALA A 7 22.02 39.29 33.45
C ALA A 7 22.52 39.79 32.09
N ILE A 8 23.78 39.50 31.78
CA ILE A 8 24.38 39.71 30.46
C ILE A 8 23.91 38.54 29.58
N LEU A 9 23.13 38.84 28.54
CA LEU A 9 22.74 37.87 27.52
C LEU A 9 23.91 37.73 26.53
N ALA A 10 24.62 36.59 26.58
CA ALA A 10 25.57 36.21 25.54
C ALA A 10 24.79 35.65 24.35
N LEU A 11 24.80 36.37 23.24
CA LEU A 11 24.24 35.94 21.96
C LEU A 11 25.18 34.86 21.37
N ILE A 12 24.81 33.59 21.48
CA ILE A 12 25.48 32.50 20.77
C ILE A 12 24.95 32.50 19.35
N VAL A 13 25.73 33.05 18.41
CA VAL A 13 25.51 32.87 16.97
C VAL A 13 26.04 31.48 16.61
N ILE A 14 25.14 30.51 16.46
CA ILE A 14 25.46 29.19 15.91
C ILE A 14 25.53 29.36 14.39
N PHE A 15 26.74 29.38 13.84
CA PHE A 15 26.93 29.15 12.40
C PHE A 15 26.61 27.68 12.12
N SER A 16 25.51 27.39 11.43
CA SER A 16 25.34 26.08 10.81
C SER A 16 26.36 26.00 9.67
N VAL A 17 27.30 25.07 9.78
CA VAL A 17 28.15 24.67 8.66
C VAL A 17 27.22 23.99 7.65
N GLY A 18 26.71 24.74 6.68
CA GLY A 18 25.98 24.18 5.55
C GLY A 18 26.90 23.21 4.80
N ALA A 19 26.36 22.07 4.35
CA ALA A 19 27.10 21.15 3.51
C ALA A 19 27.63 21.92 2.28
N MET A 20 28.94 21.92 2.07
CA MET A 20 29.50 22.47 0.84
C MET A 20 29.22 21.49 -0.30
N ALA A 21 28.79 22.01 -1.45
CA ALA A 21 28.66 21.22 -2.66
C ALA A 21 29.99 20.55 -3.01
N VAL A 22 29.95 19.26 -3.31
CA VAL A 22 31.12 18.49 -3.76
C VAL A 22 31.43 18.81 -5.22
N PHE A 23 30.40 19.20 -5.98
CA PHE A 23 30.52 19.69 -7.34
C PHE A 23 29.48 20.79 -7.60
N SER A 24 29.89 21.84 -8.28
CA SER A 24 29.01 22.92 -8.72
C SER A 24 29.47 23.48 -10.06
N GLU A 25 28.54 23.80 -10.93
CA GLU A 25 28.79 24.45 -12.22
C GLU A 25 27.70 25.47 -12.52
N ASP A 26 28.10 26.69 -12.87
CA ASP A 26 27.23 27.82 -13.21
C ASP A 26 27.42 28.31 -14.66
N PHE A 27 28.30 27.64 -15.41
CA PHE A 27 28.59 27.88 -16.83
C PHE A 27 28.98 29.34 -17.14
N SER A 28 29.53 30.07 -16.16
CA SER A 28 30.02 31.44 -16.34
C SER A 28 31.27 31.55 -17.22
N GLY A 29 31.96 30.44 -17.49
CA GLY A 29 33.11 30.35 -18.37
C GLY A 29 32.77 30.14 -19.86
N ASP A 30 33.80 30.22 -20.70
CA ASP A 30 33.67 30.00 -22.15
C ASP A 30 33.79 28.50 -22.50
N GLY A 31 32.78 27.97 -23.19
CA GLY A 31 32.79 26.60 -23.69
C GLY A 31 32.42 25.55 -22.64
N LEU A 32 32.52 24.27 -23.03
CA LEU A 32 32.13 23.17 -22.16
C LEU A 32 33.13 23.03 -20.99
N PRO A 33 32.68 23.04 -19.72
CA PRO A 33 33.58 22.99 -18.57
C PRO A 33 34.42 21.70 -18.51
N GLU A 34 35.57 21.78 -17.86
CA GLU A 34 36.44 20.61 -17.64
C GLU A 34 35.68 19.52 -16.86
N GLY A 35 35.81 18.26 -17.30
CA GLY A 35 35.13 17.11 -16.70
C GLY A 35 33.74 16.82 -17.27
N PHE A 36 33.16 17.70 -18.08
CA PHE A 36 31.98 17.38 -18.88
C PHE A 36 32.37 16.56 -20.11
N LYS A 37 31.62 15.48 -20.37
CA LYS A 37 31.83 14.61 -21.53
C LYS A 37 30.53 14.43 -22.30
N VAL A 38 30.52 14.91 -23.54
CA VAL A 38 29.42 14.68 -24.48
C VAL A 38 29.45 13.23 -24.96
N ILE A 39 28.32 12.54 -24.80
CA ILE A 39 28.16 11.13 -25.18
C ILE A 39 27.33 11.01 -26.46
N GLU A 40 26.28 11.82 -26.58
CA GLU A 40 25.40 11.86 -27.74
C GLU A 40 24.72 13.23 -27.84
N GLY A 41 24.35 13.66 -29.05
CA GLY A 41 23.62 14.90 -29.28
C GLY A 41 24.51 16.15 -29.28
N ASN A 42 23.86 17.32 -29.39
CA ASN A 42 24.54 18.60 -29.43
C ASN A 42 24.51 19.29 -28.07
N TRP A 43 25.68 19.72 -27.59
CA TRP A 43 25.84 20.37 -26.29
C TRP A 43 26.82 21.54 -26.41
N THR A 44 26.37 22.74 -26.08
CA THR A 44 27.13 23.98 -26.17
C THR A 44 26.89 24.83 -24.94
N VAL A 45 27.85 25.70 -24.57
CA VAL A 45 27.59 26.74 -23.57
C VAL A 45 27.28 28.03 -24.30
N GLU A 46 26.09 28.59 -24.04
CA GLU A 46 25.57 29.81 -24.66
C GLU A 46 24.94 30.67 -23.57
N ASP A 47 25.27 31.97 -23.54
CA ASP A 47 24.75 32.96 -22.59
C ASP A 47 24.83 32.51 -21.12
N GLY A 48 25.95 31.90 -20.73
CA GLY A 48 26.18 31.44 -19.36
C GLY A 48 25.39 30.19 -18.97
N ARG A 49 24.93 29.39 -19.94
CA ARG A 49 24.12 28.19 -19.70
C ARG A 49 24.54 27.04 -20.60
N LEU A 50 24.42 25.82 -20.11
CA LEU A 50 24.60 24.63 -20.93
C LEU A 50 23.35 24.33 -21.73
N ILE A 51 23.45 24.42 -23.05
CA ILE A 51 22.37 24.14 -23.99
C ILE A 51 22.50 22.70 -24.48
N GLY A 52 21.52 21.87 -24.15
CA GLY A 52 21.33 20.56 -24.76
C GLY A 52 20.29 20.63 -25.87
N GLU A 53 20.63 20.13 -27.06
CA GLU A 53 19.71 20.06 -28.19
C GLU A 53 19.67 18.66 -28.82
N SER A 54 18.45 18.13 -28.95
CA SER A 54 18.18 16.92 -29.72
C SER A 54 17.18 17.22 -30.83
N ALA A 55 17.66 17.17 -32.07
CA ALA A 55 16.88 17.49 -33.27
C ALA A 55 15.86 16.41 -33.65
N SER A 56 15.85 15.24 -33.01
CA SER A 56 14.88 14.18 -33.29
C SER A 56 14.56 13.34 -32.06
N GLY A 57 13.43 12.65 -32.09
CA GLY A 57 13.07 11.69 -31.04
C GLY A 57 13.97 10.44 -30.98
N ALA A 58 14.78 10.18 -32.01
CA ALA A 58 15.68 9.04 -32.06
C ALA A 58 17.02 9.32 -31.36
N ILE A 59 17.40 10.60 -31.25
CA ILE A 59 18.64 11.03 -30.60
C ILE A 59 18.34 11.28 -29.12
N GLN A 60 19.04 10.55 -28.26
CA GLN A 60 19.01 10.79 -26.82
C GLN A 60 20.25 11.58 -26.46
N GLY A 61 20.16 12.91 -26.58
CA GLY A 61 21.29 13.78 -26.24
C GLY A 61 21.71 13.51 -24.80
N ARG A 62 23.00 13.23 -24.58
CA ARG A 62 23.59 12.86 -23.30
C ARG A 62 24.90 13.60 -23.09
N VAL A 63 25.02 14.19 -21.91
CA VAL A 63 26.28 14.68 -21.35
C VAL A 63 26.41 14.17 -19.92
N ILE A 64 27.63 13.79 -19.52
CA ILE A 64 27.95 13.35 -18.16
C ILE A 64 29.00 14.26 -17.52
N PHE A 65 29.01 14.30 -16.20
CA PHE A 65 29.92 15.12 -15.40
C PHE A 65 29.91 14.67 -13.93
N GLY A 66 30.75 15.36 -13.14
CA GLY A 66 30.79 15.23 -11.69
C GLY A 66 31.53 13.99 -11.19
N PRO A 67 31.79 13.93 -9.88
CA PRO A 67 32.41 12.78 -9.25
C PRO A 67 31.46 11.58 -9.22
N GLU A 68 32.01 10.38 -8.97
CA GLU A 68 31.20 9.21 -8.65
C GLU A 68 30.68 9.32 -7.20
N MET A 69 29.37 9.20 -7.01
CA MET A 69 28.75 9.23 -5.68
C MET A 69 27.64 8.17 -5.54
N GLY A 70 27.45 7.68 -4.31
CA GLY A 70 26.36 6.76 -3.96
C GLY A 70 25.13 7.48 -3.43
N ASP A 71 25.33 8.25 -2.36
CA ASP A 71 24.30 9.04 -1.69
C ASP A 71 24.56 10.53 -1.92
N PHE A 72 23.56 11.25 -2.42
CA PHE A 72 23.72 12.65 -2.85
C PHE A 72 22.39 13.40 -2.90
N ILE A 73 22.51 14.72 -3.00
CA ILE A 73 21.47 15.61 -3.52
C ILE A 73 22.01 16.16 -4.84
N TYR A 74 21.26 16.00 -5.93
CA TYR A 74 21.59 16.53 -7.24
C TYR A 74 20.48 17.50 -7.66
N SER A 75 20.83 18.77 -7.86
CA SER A 75 19.92 19.80 -8.36
C SER A 75 20.48 20.53 -9.58
N VAL A 76 19.58 20.98 -10.44
CA VAL A 76 19.87 21.79 -11.63
C VAL A 76 18.68 22.69 -11.94
N ASP A 77 18.94 23.87 -12.48
CA ASP A 77 17.91 24.72 -13.08
C ASP A 77 17.74 24.32 -14.55
N ALA A 78 16.51 24.03 -14.95
CA ALA A 78 16.20 23.63 -16.32
C ALA A 78 15.18 24.59 -16.93
N THR A 79 15.50 25.10 -18.12
CA THR A 79 14.62 25.98 -18.91
C THR A 79 14.37 25.33 -20.25
N MET A 80 13.14 24.85 -20.47
CA MET A 80 12.78 24.29 -21.78
C MET A 80 12.68 25.42 -22.81
N LEU A 81 13.41 25.32 -23.93
CA LEU A 81 13.44 26.35 -24.97
C LEU A 81 12.53 26.00 -26.14
N SER A 82 12.49 24.72 -26.52
CA SER A 82 11.58 24.21 -27.54
C SER A 82 11.43 22.70 -27.44
N ALA A 83 10.37 22.17 -28.05
CA ALA A 83 10.15 20.73 -28.20
C ALA A 83 9.46 20.44 -29.54
N LEU A 84 9.80 19.32 -30.17
CA LEU A 84 9.19 18.90 -31.45
C LEU A 84 7.69 18.63 -31.31
N ASN A 85 7.25 18.18 -30.14
CA ASN A 85 5.86 18.02 -29.77
C ASN A 85 5.74 17.89 -28.23
N THR A 86 4.51 17.81 -27.75
CA THR A 86 4.18 17.81 -26.32
C THR A 86 4.63 16.57 -25.55
N SER A 87 5.00 15.47 -26.24
CA SER A 87 5.50 14.24 -25.59
C SER A 87 7.01 14.21 -25.42
N ARG A 88 7.75 15.21 -25.93
CA ARG A 88 9.20 15.29 -25.82
C ARG A 88 9.64 15.75 -24.44
N TRP A 89 10.86 15.40 -24.09
CA TRP A 89 11.28 15.38 -22.69
C TRP A 89 12.77 15.62 -22.53
N PHE A 90 13.11 16.09 -21.34
CA PHE A 90 14.45 16.11 -20.83
C PHE A 90 14.48 15.34 -19.51
N SER A 91 15.67 14.98 -19.05
CA SER A 91 15.81 14.33 -17.76
C SER A 91 17.11 14.77 -17.13
N ILE A 92 17.17 14.68 -15.80
CA ILE A 92 18.44 14.46 -15.13
C ILE A 92 18.64 12.96 -14.95
N PHE A 93 19.87 12.49 -15.02
CA PHE A 93 20.19 11.08 -14.78
C PHE A 93 21.42 10.95 -13.89
N PHE A 94 21.51 9.84 -13.17
CA PHE A 94 22.50 9.64 -12.12
C PHE A 94 22.80 8.15 -11.91
N ARG A 95 23.87 7.90 -11.16
CA ARG A 95 24.48 6.57 -11.01
C ARG A 95 24.81 5.93 -12.37
N SER A 96 25.18 6.75 -13.35
CA SER A 96 25.66 6.28 -14.65
C SER A 96 27.07 5.73 -14.52
N ASN A 97 27.45 4.83 -15.42
CA ASN A 97 28.88 4.55 -15.60
C ASN A 97 29.61 5.80 -16.16
N PRO A 98 30.94 5.90 -15.98
CA PRO A 98 31.75 6.97 -16.57
C PRO A 98 31.81 6.98 -18.11
N THR A 99 31.22 5.98 -18.79
CA THR A 99 31.09 5.97 -20.25
C THR A 99 29.77 6.60 -20.71
N GLY A 100 28.85 6.93 -19.81
CA GLY A 100 27.51 7.45 -20.11
C GLY A 100 26.55 6.43 -20.71
N MET A 101 26.93 5.15 -20.70
CA MET A 101 26.10 4.05 -21.17
C MET A 101 25.23 3.51 -20.03
N ALA A 102 24.14 2.83 -20.39
CA ALA A 102 23.30 2.16 -19.43
C ALA A 102 24.11 1.13 -18.59
N PRO A 103 23.70 0.84 -17.34
CA PRO A 103 22.50 1.32 -16.68
C PRO A 103 22.66 2.68 -15.99
N TYR A 104 21.53 3.39 -15.84
CA TYR A 104 21.43 4.62 -15.05
C TYR A 104 19.98 4.86 -14.61
N HIS A 105 19.81 5.68 -13.58
CA HIS A 105 18.51 6.15 -13.08
C HIS A 105 18.19 7.50 -13.70
N MET A 106 16.91 7.84 -13.85
CA MET A 106 16.53 9.15 -14.36
C MET A 106 15.21 9.67 -13.80
N PHE A 107 15.14 11.00 -13.78
CA PHE A 107 13.93 11.75 -13.54
C PHE A 107 13.50 12.45 -14.83
N THR A 108 12.54 11.87 -15.52
CA THR A 108 12.10 12.35 -16.84
C THR A 108 10.95 13.34 -16.68
N ILE A 109 11.02 14.43 -17.45
CA ILE A 109 10.02 15.50 -17.45
C ILE A 109 9.64 15.80 -18.90
N ARG A 110 8.36 15.65 -19.22
CA ARG A 110 7.81 15.93 -20.56
C ARG A 110 7.38 17.40 -20.68
N GLN A 111 7.33 17.90 -21.91
CA GLN A 111 6.80 19.24 -22.19
C GLN A 111 5.35 19.37 -21.68
N ASN A 112 4.47 18.43 -22.03
CA ASN A 112 3.14 18.33 -21.43
C ASN A 112 3.18 17.53 -20.13
N ALA A 113 3.74 18.14 -19.10
CA ALA A 113 3.88 17.51 -17.80
C ALA A 113 2.53 17.23 -17.10
N THR A 114 1.40 17.76 -17.57
CA THR A 114 0.07 17.42 -17.01
C THR A 114 -0.49 16.09 -17.49
N ALA A 115 0.15 15.42 -18.45
CA ALA A 115 -0.21 14.06 -18.83
C ALA A 115 0.05 13.09 -17.67
N GLY A 116 -0.64 11.94 -17.63
CA GLY A 116 -0.43 10.94 -16.57
C GLY A 116 1.02 10.46 -16.43
N ASN A 117 1.81 10.54 -17.50
CA ASN A 117 3.25 10.27 -17.55
C ASN A 117 4.10 11.51 -17.78
N GLY A 118 3.60 12.67 -17.34
CA GLY A 118 4.28 13.94 -17.49
C GLY A 118 5.62 14.00 -16.75
N THR A 119 5.70 13.32 -15.60
CA THR A 119 6.95 13.01 -14.91
C THR A 119 7.09 11.51 -14.70
N GLU A 120 8.32 11.00 -14.76
CA GLU A 120 8.59 9.56 -14.64
C GLU A 120 9.81 9.32 -13.74
N LEU A 121 9.66 8.39 -12.79
CA LEU A 121 10.76 7.70 -12.14
C LEU A 121 11.07 6.47 -13.01
N ALA A 122 12.22 6.51 -13.68
CA ALA A 122 12.60 5.48 -14.64
C ALA A 122 14.07 5.07 -14.53
N PHE A 123 14.36 3.89 -15.03
CA PHE A 123 15.69 3.32 -15.13
C PHE A 123 15.96 2.93 -16.57
N ARG A 124 17.22 3.03 -16.96
CA ARG A 124 17.74 2.39 -18.16
C ARG A 124 18.45 1.12 -17.73
N GLU A 125 17.96 -0.02 -18.18
CA GLU A 125 18.55 -1.32 -17.84
C GLU A 125 19.90 -1.52 -18.53
N PRO A 126 20.77 -2.45 -18.08
CA PRO A 126 22.03 -2.77 -18.75
C PRO A 126 21.87 -3.12 -20.25
N GLY A 127 20.73 -3.70 -20.64
CA GLY A 127 20.39 -4.01 -22.03
C GLY A 127 19.86 -2.83 -22.85
N GLY A 128 19.72 -1.64 -22.25
CA GLY A 128 19.14 -0.48 -22.92
C GLY A 128 17.62 -0.56 -23.09
N THR A 129 16.92 -1.33 -22.25
CA THR A 129 15.46 -1.30 -22.15
C THR A 129 15.03 -0.21 -21.16
N TRP A 130 13.83 0.34 -21.36
CA TRP A 130 13.20 1.26 -20.42
C TRP A 130 12.47 0.49 -19.33
N ASP A 131 12.77 0.79 -18.06
CA ASP A 131 12.04 0.34 -16.88
C ASP A 131 11.41 1.57 -16.21
N VAL A 132 10.16 1.87 -16.55
CA VAL A 132 9.40 3.00 -15.98
C VAL A 132 8.56 2.47 -14.84
N ARG A 133 8.92 2.82 -13.60
CA ARG A 133 8.29 2.26 -12.40
C ARG A 133 7.19 3.13 -11.83
N ARG A 134 7.33 4.45 -11.95
CA ARG A 134 6.31 5.40 -11.50
C ARG A 134 6.10 6.51 -12.51
N THR A 135 4.85 6.95 -12.59
CA THR A 135 4.43 8.07 -13.40
C THR A 135 3.53 8.98 -12.58
N LYS A 136 3.63 10.29 -12.82
CA LYS A 136 2.79 11.30 -12.16
C LYS A 136 2.59 12.49 -13.07
N ALA A 137 1.37 13.00 -13.11
CA ALA A 137 1.08 14.29 -13.72
C ALA A 137 1.58 15.44 -12.82
N TYR A 138 2.26 16.40 -13.41
CA TYR A 138 2.60 17.67 -12.79
C TYR A 138 1.47 18.70 -13.01
N LYS A 139 1.42 19.72 -12.15
CA LYS A 139 0.33 20.71 -12.11
C LYS A 139 0.16 21.54 -13.37
N THR A 140 1.24 21.81 -14.09
CA THR A 140 1.24 22.63 -15.31
C THR A 140 2.16 22.06 -16.38
N PRO A 141 1.93 22.34 -17.67
CA PRO A 141 2.92 22.06 -18.70
C PRO A 141 4.20 22.86 -18.43
N PHE A 142 5.35 22.33 -18.85
CA PHE A 142 6.61 23.08 -18.85
C PHE A 142 6.54 24.09 -20.00
N LYS A 143 6.34 25.36 -19.64
CA LYS A 143 6.26 26.45 -20.59
C LYS A 143 7.65 26.84 -21.07
N TYR A 144 7.73 27.25 -22.33
CA TYR A 144 9.02 27.64 -22.89
C TYR A 144 9.54 28.93 -22.27
N GLY A 145 10.82 28.94 -21.92
CA GLY A 145 11.48 30.08 -21.28
C GLY A 145 11.24 30.20 -19.77
N GLU A 146 10.36 29.40 -19.17
CA GLU A 146 10.23 29.31 -17.72
C GLU A 146 11.30 28.35 -17.15
N THR A 147 11.99 28.80 -16.11
CA THR A 147 13.03 28.03 -15.41
C THR A 147 12.41 27.30 -14.22
N HIS A 148 12.71 26.01 -14.09
CA HIS A 148 12.29 25.18 -12.95
C HIS A 148 13.51 24.55 -12.29
N ARG A 149 13.47 24.47 -10.95
CA ARG A 149 14.49 23.78 -10.16
C ARG A 149 14.18 22.30 -10.09
N ILE A 150 15.00 21.48 -10.73
CA ILE A 150 14.87 20.02 -10.71
C ILE A 150 15.82 19.47 -9.68
N LYS A 151 15.33 18.62 -8.77
CA LYS A 151 16.13 18.08 -7.67
C LYS A 151 15.82 16.61 -7.41
N VAL A 152 16.86 15.83 -7.19
CA VAL A 152 16.78 14.46 -6.68
C VAL A 152 17.66 14.30 -5.46
N ALA A 153 17.14 13.61 -4.44
CA ALA A 153 17.90 13.20 -3.27
C ALA A 153 17.86 11.68 -3.17
N VAL A 154 19.04 11.08 -3.00
CA VAL A 154 19.22 9.63 -3.08
C VAL A 154 20.06 9.15 -1.90
N LYS A 155 19.57 8.12 -1.20
CA LYS A 155 20.28 7.40 -0.13
C LYS A 155 20.02 5.90 -0.24
N GLY A 156 21.02 5.13 -0.64
CA GLY A 156 20.82 3.70 -0.94
C GLY A 156 19.75 3.49 -2.01
N ASP A 157 18.67 2.80 -1.66
CA ASP A 157 17.50 2.58 -2.53
C ASP A 157 16.36 3.58 -2.29
N TYR A 158 16.53 4.58 -1.42
CA TYR A 158 15.57 5.67 -1.24
C TYR A 158 15.81 6.77 -2.27
N PHE A 159 14.74 7.18 -2.95
CA PHE A 159 14.75 8.23 -3.97
C PHE A 159 13.62 9.22 -3.74
N PHE A 160 13.99 10.50 -3.71
CA PHE A 160 13.08 11.63 -3.55
C PHE A 160 13.27 12.61 -4.71
N TYR A 161 12.19 12.88 -5.45
CA TYR A 161 12.22 13.66 -6.68
C TYR A 161 11.38 14.92 -6.52
N PHE A 162 11.89 16.07 -6.95
CA PHE A 162 11.24 17.36 -6.75
C PHE A 162 11.31 18.24 -8.00
N ILE A 163 10.27 19.05 -8.18
CA ILE A 163 10.22 20.16 -9.13
C ILE A 163 9.80 21.40 -8.35
N ASP A 164 10.63 22.44 -8.32
CA ASP A 164 10.41 23.67 -7.53
C ASP A 164 10.08 23.37 -6.05
N ASP A 165 10.88 22.48 -5.46
CA ASP A 165 10.72 21.95 -4.09
C ASP A 165 9.42 21.19 -3.82
N GLU A 166 8.55 21.01 -4.82
CA GLU A 166 7.35 20.18 -4.73
C GLU A 166 7.69 18.71 -4.99
N LEU A 167 7.41 17.85 -4.01
CA LEU A 167 7.65 16.42 -4.09
C LEU A 167 6.82 15.76 -5.21
N GLN A 168 7.52 15.15 -6.16
CA GLN A 168 6.93 14.36 -7.22
C GLN A 168 6.84 12.89 -6.82
N PHE A 169 7.94 12.31 -6.37
CA PHE A 169 7.99 10.92 -5.92
C PHE A 169 8.80 10.79 -4.64
N ALA A 170 8.32 9.95 -3.72
CA ALA A 170 9.10 9.36 -2.64
C ALA A 170 8.97 7.84 -2.79
N ALA A 171 10.09 7.15 -2.90
CA ALA A 171 10.10 5.71 -3.19
C ALA A 171 11.33 5.04 -2.60
N CYS A 172 11.20 3.78 -2.22
CA CYS A 172 12.33 2.90 -1.96
C CYS A 172 12.25 1.73 -2.95
N GLU A 173 13.20 1.68 -3.89
CA GLU A 173 13.14 0.77 -5.04
C GLU A 173 14.53 0.32 -5.45
N LYS A 174 14.73 -0.97 -5.71
CA LYS A 174 16.07 -1.48 -6.02
C LYS A 174 16.59 -0.97 -7.35
N GLY A 175 17.73 -0.27 -7.34
CA GLY A 175 18.43 0.17 -8.54
C GLY A 175 19.24 -0.92 -9.25
N PHE A 176 19.91 -0.55 -10.34
CA PHE A 176 20.89 -1.41 -11.02
C PHE A 176 22.34 -1.15 -10.55
N ARG A 177 22.55 -0.04 -9.84
CA ARG A 177 23.84 0.42 -9.33
C ARG A 177 23.63 1.22 -8.05
N ASP A 178 24.62 1.14 -7.16
CA ASP A 178 24.62 1.87 -5.89
C ASP A 178 25.38 3.20 -5.99
N SER A 179 26.26 3.36 -6.99
CA SER A 179 27.04 4.57 -7.27
C SER A 179 27.26 4.80 -8.76
N GLY A 180 27.57 6.06 -9.10
CA GLY A 180 28.04 6.44 -10.43
C GLY A 180 28.11 7.95 -10.61
N VAL A 181 28.34 8.37 -11.86
CA VAL A 181 28.40 9.78 -12.26
C VAL A 181 27.01 10.32 -12.61
N PHE A 182 26.95 11.63 -12.87
CA PHE A 182 25.74 12.39 -13.13
C PHE A 182 25.64 12.77 -14.60
N GLY A 183 24.45 13.17 -15.04
CA GLY A 183 24.27 13.67 -16.39
C GLY A 183 22.91 14.30 -16.66
N LEU A 184 22.77 14.76 -17.89
CA LEU A 184 21.59 15.43 -18.43
C LEU A 184 21.16 14.79 -19.75
N HIS A 185 19.85 14.66 -19.94
CA HIS A 185 19.23 14.19 -21.18
C HIS A 185 18.43 15.27 -21.88
N VAL A 186 18.43 15.22 -23.21
CA VAL A 186 17.41 15.87 -24.05
C VAL A 186 16.94 14.91 -25.16
N ASN A 187 15.64 14.85 -25.44
CA ASN A 187 15.09 14.02 -26.51
C ASN A 187 14.03 14.76 -27.33
N GLY A 188 14.36 15.12 -28.57
CA GLY A 188 13.49 15.90 -29.45
C GLY A 188 13.10 17.27 -28.86
N CYS A 189 13.98 17.86 -28.06
CA CYS A 189 13.78 19.15 -27.42
C CYS A 189 15.11 19.90 -27.27
N LYS A 190 15.02 21.18 -26.98
CA LYS A 190 16.12 22.06 -26.61
C LYS A 190 15.90 22.59 -25.20
N VAL A 191 16.90 22.43 -24.33
CA VAL A 191 16.83 22.83 -22.92
C VAL A 191 18.11 23.53 -22.52
N ALA A 192 17.99 24.64 -21.80
CA ALA A 192 19.10 25.30 -21.12
C ALA A 192 19.18 24.82 -19.68
N PHE A 193 20.39 24.46 -19.24
CA PHE A 193 20.70 24.00 -17.89
C PHE A 193 21.68 24.96 -17.23
N ASP A 194 21.48 25.20 -15.94
CA ASP A 194 22.27 26.13 -15.15
C ASP A 194 22.28 25.71 -13.66
N ASN A 195 23.17 26.29 -12.86
CA ASN A 195 23.24 26.12 -11.40
C ASN A 195 23.23 24.65 -10.95
N ILE A 196 24.05 23.82 -11.60
CA ILE A 196 24.22 22.42 -11.22
C ILE A 196 24.88 22.38 -9.85
N LYS A 197 24.31 21.60 -8.93
CA LYS A 197 24.89 21.32 -7.63
C LYS A 197 24.74 19.85 -7.29
N ILE A 198 25.84 19.24 -6.86
CA ILE A 198 25.88 17.90 -6.28
C ILE A 198 26.43 18.03 -4.86
N GLU A 199 25.61 17.65 -3.89
CA GLU A 199 25.87 17.80 -2.47
C GLU A 199 25.82 16.42 -1.81
N PRO A 200 26.51 16.20 -0.67
CA PRO A 200 26.32 15.01 0.13
C PRO A 200 24.86 14.93 0.59
N TYR A 201 24.32 13.72 0.68
CA TYR A 201 22.98 13.53 1.19
C TYR A 201 22.87 13.97 2.66
N ASP A 202 21.84 14.75 2.99
CA ASP A 202 21.54 15.17 4.36
C ASP A 202 20.35 14.37 4.92
N SER A 203 20.63 13.38 5.76
CA SER A 203 19.58 12.57 6.40
C SER A 203 18.63 13.36 7.29
N LYS A 204 19.01 14.54 7.80
CA LYS A 204 18.08 15.37 8.59
C LYS A 204 17.03 16.03 7.71
N LEU A 205 17.40 16.43 6.50
CA LEU A 205 16.49 17.11 5.57
C LEU A 205 15.38 16.19 5.06
N PHE A 206 15.66 14.88 4.95
CA PHE A 206 14.76 13.91 4.33
C PHE A 206 14.22 12.87 5.32
N ALA A 207 14.45 13.02 6.62
CA ALA A 207 14.05 12.05 7.65
C ALA A 207 12.55 11.69 7.60
N GLU A 208 11.67 12.69 7.45
CA GLU A 208 10.23 12.47 7.37
C GLU A 208 9.83 11.66 6.13
N LEU A 209 10.49 11.90 5.00
CA LEU A 209 10.23 11.16 3.76
C LEU A 209 10.80 9.74 3.80
N GLU A 210 11.96 9.56 4.43
CA GLU A 210 12.52 8.22 4.72
C GLU A 210 11.55 7.42 5.59
N GLU A 211 11.02 8.02 6.66
CA GLU A 211 10.05 7.37 7.55
C GLU A 211 8.75 7.04 6.82
N GLN A 212 8.20 7.98 6.04
CA GLN A 212 6.98 7.74 5.25
C GLN A 212 7.15 6.54 4.32
N VAL A 213 8.23 6.51 3.55
CA VAL A 213 8.50 5.41 2.61
C VAL A 213 8.76 4.10 3.35
N ALA A 214 9.46 4.13 4.49
CA ALA A 214 9.67 2.95 5.31
C ALA A 214 8.35 2.38 5.85
N GLN A 215 7.41 3.22 6.26
CA GLN A 215 6.08 2.80 6.71
C GLN A 215 5.25 2.17 5.58
N GLU A 216 5.36 2.69 4.35
CA GLU A 216 4.75 2.07 3.17
C GLU A 216 5.36 0.69 2.82
N GLN A 217 6.60 0.44 3.26
CA GLN A 217 7.30 -0.84 3.05
C GLN A 217 7.18 -1.83 4.21
N LEU A 218 6.61 -1.43 5.35
CA LEU A 218 6.40 -2.37 6.44
C LEU A 218 5.44 -3.47 5.94
N PRO A 219 5.81 -4.76 6.08
CA PRO A 219 4.87 -5.82 5.76
C PRO A 219 3.62 -5.60 6.63
N VAL A 220 2.46 -5.46 5.98
CA VAL A 220 1.20 -5.48 6.70
C VAL A 220 1.12 -6.84 7.35
N TYR A 221 1.33 -6.92 8.66
CA TYR A 221 1.04 -8.15 9.38
C TYR A 221 -0.47 -8.38 9.26
N PRO A 222 -0.90 -9.44 8.55
CA PRO A 222 -2.32 -9.65 8.34
C PRO A 222 -2.97 -9.82 9.70
N ARG A 223 -4.09 -9.14 9.92
CA ARG A 223 -4.89 -9.41 11.12
C ARG A 223 -5.46 -10.82 11.03
N ILE A 224 -5.49 -11.51 12.17
CA ILE A 224 -5.90 -12.90 12.24
C ILE A 224 -7.38 -12.96 12.62
N ALA A 225 -8.21 -13.43 11.70
CA ALA A 225 -9.62 -13.70 11.92
C ALA A 225 -9.81 -15.19 12.26
N ALA A 226 -10.33 -15.47 13.46
CA ALA A 226 -10.66 -16.83 13.88
C ALA A 226 -11.97 -17.29 13.22
N HIS A 227 -11.85 -18.17 12.22
CA HIS A 227 -12.96 -18.65 11.39
C HIS A 227 -13.94 -19.49 12.22
N ARG A 228 -15.16 -18.98 12.40
CA ARG A 228 -16.21 -19.56 13.25
C ARG A 228 -15.76 -19.70 14.70
N GLY A 229 -14.95 -18.75 15.18
CA GLY A 229 -14.17 -18.85 16.41
C GLY A 229 -12.89 -19.69 16.24
N ASN A 230 -12.34 -20.22 17.34
CA ASN A 230 -11.19 -21.13 17.27
C ASN A 230 -11.66 -22.55 16.92
N SER A 231 -12.18 -22.71 15.70
CA SER A 231 -12.91 -23.89 15.23
C SER A 231 -12.03 -25.15 15.10
N SER A 232 -10.70 -25.01 15.11
CA SER A 232 -9.81 -26.16 15.26
C SER A 232 -9.88 -26.80 16.66
N VAL A 233 -10.06 -26.00 17.71
CA VAL A 233 -10.03 -26.44 19.12
C VAL A 233 -11.44 -26.68 19.69
N ALA A 234 -12.39 -25.81 19.37
CA ALA A 234 -13.75 -25.81 19.90
C ALA A 234 -14.78 -26.04 18.77
N PRO A 235 -16.05 -26.35 19.07
CA PRO A 235 -17.08 -26.55 18.06
C PRO A 235 -17.36 -25.22 17.35
N GLU A 236 -17.33 -25.20 16.03
CA GLU A 236 -17.52 -23.99 15.23
C GLU A 236 -18.80 -23.23 15.62
N ASN A 237 -18.77 -21.89 15.56
CA ASN A 237 -19.94 -21.03 15.80
C ASN A 237 -20.59 -21.18 17.18
N THR A 238 -19.82 -21.59 18.21
CA THR A 238 -20.28 -21.65 19.61
C THR A 238 -19.64 -20.57 20.47
N ILE A 239 -20.25 -20.29 21.64
CA ILE A 239 -19.63 -19.39 22.63
C ILE A 239 -18.27 -19.95 23.10
N ALA A 240 -18.13 -21.27 23.21
CA ALA A 240 -16.84 -21.89 23.52
C ALA A 240 -15.76 -21.56 22.48
N ALA A 241 -16.08 -21.62 21.18
CA ALA A 241 -15.12 -21.26 20.13
C ALA A 241 -14.79 -19.77 20.09
N ILE A 242 -15.77 -18.91 20.35
CA ILE A 242 -15.54 -17.45 20.47
C ILE A 242 -14.61 -17.16 21.65
N LYS A 243 -14.88 -17.72 22.83
CA LYS A 243 -14.03 -17.54 24.02
C LYS A 243 -12.61 -18.06 23.79
N SER A 244 -12.47 -19.24 23.20
CA SER A 244 -11.16 -19.79 22.85
C SER A 244 -10.40 -18.90 21.86
N ALA A 245 -11.08 -18.28 20.88
CA ALA A 245 -10.44 -17.33 19.97
C ALA A 245 -9.94 -16.06 20.68
N LEU A 246 -10.72 -15.53 21.63
CA LEU A 246 -10.30 -14.39 22.46
C LEU A 246 -9.08 -14.76 23.32
N GLU A 247 -9.09 -15.94 23.94
CA GLU A 247 -8.00 -16.41 24.80
C GLU A 247 -6.67 -16.56 24.06
N VAL A 248 -6.69 -17.01 22.80
CA VAL A 248 -5.47 -17.13 21.98
C VAL A 248 -5.03 -15.80 21.35
N GLY A 249 -5.79 -14.72 21.54
CA GLY A 249 -5.44 -13.38 21.06
C GLY A 249 -5.66 -13.15 19.56
N ALA A 250 -6.70 -13.77 18.97
CA ALA A 250 -7.12 -13.43 17.62
C ALA A 250 -7.59 -11.97 17.54
N ASP A 251 -7.27 -11.26 16.44
CA ASP A 251 -7.64 -9.84 16.27
C ASP A 251 -9.13 -9.68 15.96
N LEU A 252 -9.64 -10.62 15.16
CA LEU A 252 -11.04 -10.69 14.76
C LEU A 252 -11.57 -12.09 15.02
N ILE A 253 -12.87 -12.17 15.22
CA ILE A 253 -13.61 -13.43 15.30
C ILE A 253 -14.64 -13.40 14.20
N GLU A 254 -14.67 -14.43 13.36
CA GLU A 254 -15.68 -14.57 12.33
C GLU A 254 -16.77 -15.53 12.81
N ILE A 255 -18.02 -15.20 12.50
CA ILE A 255 -19.20 -16.00 12.79
C ILE A 255 -20.19 -15.95 11.62
N ASP A 256 -20.93 -17.03 11.43
CA ASP A 256 -21.96 -17.17 10.40
C ASP A 256 -23.36 -16.98 10.99
N VAL A 257 -24.26 -16.24 10.34
CA VAL A 257 -25.64 -16.05 10.84
C VAL A 257 -26.74 -16.46 9.88
N HIS A 258 -27.78 -17.09 10.44
CA HIS A 258 -29.06 -17.41 9.81
C HIS A 258 -30.24 -16.90 10.64
N LYS A 259 -31.43 -16.92 10.06
CA LYS A 259 -32.69 -16.55 10.72
C LYS A 259 -33.57 -17.77 10.99
N THR A 260 -34.12 -17.85 12.20
CA THR A 260 -35.06 -18.90 12.63
C THR A 260 -36.47 -18.64 12.11
N LYS A 261 -37.38 -19.60 12.31
CA LYS A 261 -38.80 -19.50 11.95
C LYS A 261 -39.52 -18.34 12.64
N ASP A 262 -39.16 -18.08 13.90
CA ASP A 262 -39.72 -17.02 14.76
C ASP A 262 -38.95 -15.69 14.66
N GLY A 263 -37.99 -15.57 13.73
CA GLY A 263 -37.34 -14.31 13.38
C GLY A 263 -36.06 -13.98 14.15
N GLU A 264 -35.59 -14.89 15.01
CA GLU A 264 -34.35 -14.73 15.77
C GLU A 264 -33.12 -14.96 14.89
N ILE A 265 -32.03 -14.24 15.17
CA ILE A 265 -30.76 -14.41 14.45
C ILE A 265 -29.84 -15.33 15.24
N VAL A 266 -29.50 -16.47 14.66
CA VAL A 266 -28.69 -17.54 15.28
C VAL A 266 -27.37 -17.75 14.56
N VAL A 267 -26.37 -18.19 15.31
CA VAL A 267 -24.99 -18.32 14.85
C VAL A 267 -24.72 -19.76 14.40
N ILE A 268 -24.72 -19.99 13.08
CA ILE A 268 -24.54 -21.31 12.45
C ILE A 268 -24.15 -21.14 10.99
N HIS A 269 -23.31 -22.04 10.45
CA HIS A 269 -22.86 -21.96 9.06
C HIS A 269 -23.91 -22.48 8.07
N ASP A 270 -24.32 -23.74 8.26
CA ASP A 270 -25.16 -24.47 7.31
C ASP A 270 -26.62 -23.98 7.42
N PRO A 271 -27.41 -24.05 6.33
CA PRO A 271 -28.85 -23.80 6.40
C PRO A 271 -29.60 -24.87 7.20
N THR A 272 -28.95 -25.97 7.56
CA THR A 272 -29.49 -27.06 8.37
C THR A 272 -28.66 -27.28 9.63
N VAL A 273 -29.27 -27.85 10.67
CA VAL A 273 -28.59 -28.16 11.94
C VAL A 273 -27.84 -29.50 11.91
N ASP A 274 -28.01 -30.28 10.83
CA ASP A 274 -27.64 -31.69 10.72
C ASP A 274 -26.16 -31.96 10.93
N ARG A 275 -25.25 -31.12 10.41
CA ARG A 275 -23.81 -31.38 10.45
C ARG A 275 -23.26 -31.16 11.86
N THR A 276 -23.60 -30.05 12.50
CA THR A 276 -22.95 -29.57 13.73
C THR A 276 -23.71 -29.89 15.00
N THR A 277 -24.94 -30.40 14.92
CA THR A 277 -25.75 -30.72 16.11
C THR A 277 -26.24 -32.17 16.16
N ASN A 278 -26.90 -32.56 17.25
CA ASN A 278 -27.65 -33.81 17.36
C ASN A 278 -29.06 -33.78 16.72
N GLY A 279 -29.48 -32.65 16.14
CA GLY A 279 -30.77 -32.49 15.48
C GLY A 279 -30.71 -32.70 13.97
N ARG A 280 -31.86 -32.52 13.31
CA ARG A 280 -31.99 -32.47 11.85
C ARG A 280 -33.04 -31.45 11.43
N GLY A 281 -32.85 -30.85 10.26
CA GLY A 281 -33.81 -29.92 9.65
C GLY A 281 -33.21 -28.55 9.34
N TYR A 282 -33.99 -27.75 8.62
CA TYR A 282 -33.61 -26.39 8.24
C TYR A 282 -33.77 -25.41 9.39
N VAL A 283 -32.78 -24.54 9.58
CA VAL A 283 -32.79 -23.47 10.60
C VAL A 283 -34.04 -22.59 10.44
N ALA A 284 -34.38 -22.22 9.21
CA ALA A 284 -35.56 -21.41 8.88
C ALA A 284 -36.91 -22.06 9.23
N ASN A 285 -36.94 -23.37 9.52
CA ASN A 285 -38.15 -24.11 9.90
C ASN A 285 -38.25 -24.37 11.40
N MET A 286 -37.25 -23.99 12.18
CA MET A 286 -37.18 -24.20 13.63
C MET A 286 -37.31 -22.87 14.37
N THR A 287 -37.99 -22.89 15.51
CA THR A 287 -38.00 -21.78 16.49
C THR A 287 -36.68 -21.69 17.24
N LEU A 288 -36.40 -20.55 17.89
CA LEU A 288 -35.22 -20.43 18.72
C LEU A 288 -35.22 -21.45 19.86
N GLU A 289 -36.38 -21.74 20.46
CA GLU A 289 -36.51 -22.74 21.52
C GLU A 289 -36.06 -24.13 21.05
N GLU A 290 -36.54 -24.57 19.88
CA GLU A 290 -36.16 -25.85 19.28
C GLU A 290 -34.66 -25.90 18.94
N ILE A 291 -34.10 -24.81 18.41
CA ILE A 291 -32.67 -24.70 18.11
C ILE A 291 -31.82 -24.78 19.39
N ARG A 292 -32.25 -24.10 20.46
CA ARG A 292 -31.55 -24.09 21.77
C ARG A 292 -31.64 -25.42 22.51
N ALA A 293 -32.61 -26.28 22.18
CA ALA A 293 -32.68 -27.62 22.73
C ALA A 293 -31.54 -28.52 22.24
N LEU A 294 -30.98 -28.23 21.07
CA LEU A 294 -29.92 -29.04 20.44
C LEU A 294 -28.59 -28.97 21.20
N ASP A 295 -27.75 -29.98 20.98
CA ASP A 295 -26.35 -30.03 21.40
C ASP A 295 -25.46 -29.79 20.18
N ALA A 296 -24.74 -28.67 20.19
CA ALA A 296 -23.85 -28.21 19.13
C ALA A 296 -22.36 -28.51 19.39
N GLY A 297 -22.03 -29.22 20.48
CA GLY A 297 -20.64 -29.45 20.88
C GLY A 297 -20.20 -30.90 20.92
N SER A 298 -21.11 -31.83 21.23
CA SER A 298 -20.81 -33.26 21.38
C SER A 298 -20.16 -33.88 20.13
N LYS A 299 -20.47 -33.38 18.94
CA LYS A 299 -19.87 -33.85 17.68
C LYS A 299 -18.40 -33.46 17.50
N LYS A 300 -17.97 -32.36 18.12
CA LYS A 300 -16.57 -31.92 18.12
C LYS A 300 -15.77 -32.71 19.14
N SER A 301 -16.25 -32.78 20.38
CA SER A 301 -15.64 -33.54 21.47
C SER A 301 -16.60 -33.64 22.66
N ALA A 302 -16.49 -34.71 23.43
CA ALA A 302 -17.31 -34.93 24.63
C ALA A 302 -17.16 -33.82 25.69
N ILE A 303 -16.03 -33.09 25.71
CA ILE A 303 -15.81 -31.98 26.66
C ILE A 303 -16.71 -30.77 26.39
N TYR A 304 -17.24 -30.65 25.17
CA TYR A 304 -18.16 -29.58 24.77
C TYR A 304 -19.62 -30.03 24.76
N LYS A 305 -19.92 -31.19 25.38
CA LYS A 305 -21.29 -31.67 25.49
C LYS A 305 -22.17 -30.61 26.15
N GLY A 306 -23.30 -30.33 25.52
CA GLY A 306 -24.26 -29.33 25.99
C GLY A 306 -24.03 -27.90 25.49
N GLU A 307 -22.97 -27.63 24.73
CA GLU A 307 -22.84 -26.37 23.99
C GLU A 307 -24.07 -26.15 23.10
N LYS A 308 -24.50 -24.90 23.00
CA LYS A 308 -25.71 -24.49 22.29
C LYS A 308 -25.36 -23.73 21.02
N ILE A 309 -26.29 -23.73 20.06
CA ILE A 309 -26.29 -22.73 19.00
C ILE A 309 -26.54 -21.37 19.67
N PRO A 310 -25.61 -20.40 19.57
CA PRO A 310 -25.80 -19.06 20.12
C PRO A 310 -26.79 -18.25 19.29
N THR A 311 -27.43 -17.28 19.94
CA THR A 311 -27.99 -16.11 19.23
C THR A 311 -26.88 -15.14 18.85
N LEU A 312 -27.10 -14.30 17.83
CA LEU A 312 -26.16 -13.23 17.50
C LEU A 312 -25.96 -12.27 18.69
N LYS A 313 -27.01 -12.00 19.46
CA LYS A 313 -26.93 -11.16 20.67
C LYS A 313 -25.96 -11.73 21.71
N GLU A 314 -26.02 -13.04 21.97
CA GLU A 314 -25.08 -13.72 22.88
C GLU A 314 -23.63 -13.63 22.36
N ALA A 315 -23.42 -13.79 21.05
CA ALA A 315 -22.10 -13.67 20.44
C ALA A 315 -21.55 -12.23 20.55
N LEU A 316 -22.36 -11.21 20.22
CA LEU A 316 -22.01 -9.79 20.39
C LEU A 316 -21.62 -9.49 21.83
N ILE A 317 -22.47 -9.83 22.81
CA ILE A 317 -22.17 -9.63 24.24
C ILE A 317 -20.86 -10.30 24.65
N THR A 318 -20.57 -11.47 24.11
CA THR A 318 -19.34 -12.22 24.44
C THR A 318 -18.07 -11.48 23.95
N VAL A 319 -18.14 -10.86 22.76
CA VAL A 319 -17.00 -10.19 22.10
C VAL A 319 -16.87 -8.70 22.46
N ASN A 320 -17.94 -8.07 22.92
CA ASN A 320 -17.99 -6.63 23.23
C ASN A 320 -16.79 -6.16 24.08
N ASN A 321 -16.14 -5.08 23.67
CA ASN A 321 -14.91 -4.52 24.25
C ASN A 321 -13.70 -5.45 24.33
N LYS A 322 -13.66 -6.57 23.58
CA LYS A 322 -12.52 -7.52 23.59
C LYS A 322 -11.85 -7.73 22.24
N ALA A 323 -12.63 -7.79 21.16
CA ALA A 323 -12.10 -7.94 19.80
C ALA A 323 -13.07 -7.33 18.76
N MET A 324 -12.67 -7.37 17.49
CA MET A 324 -13.57 -7.11 16.37
C MET A 324 -14.38 -8.38 16.05
N LEU A 325 -15.63 -8.22 15.62
CA LEU A 325 -16.48 -9.32 15.15
C LEU A 325 -16.76 -9.17 13.65
N ILE A 326 -16.46 -10.21 12.88
CA ILE A 326 -16.87 -10.35 11.49
C ILE A 326 -18.15 -11.18 11.48
N ILE A 327 -19.22 -10.63 10.91
CA ILE A 327 -20.52 -11.31 10.80
C ILE A 327 -20.75 -11.65 9.34
N GLU A 328 -20.76 -12.94 9.00
CA GLU A 328 -21.17 -13.41 7.68
C GLU A 328 -22.69 -13.58 7.60
N LEU A 329 -23.34 -12.80 6.72
CA LEU A 329 -24.74 -12.99 6.37
C LEU A 329 -24.87 -14.16 5.38
N LYS A 330 -25.39 -15.30 5.84
CA LYS A 330 -25.65 -16.48 4.98
C LYS A 330 -26.96 -16.38 4.20
N VAL A 331 -27.83 -15.47 4.59
CA VAL A 331 -29.14 -15.24 3.97
C VAL A 331 -29.38 -13.74 3.79
N ASP A 332 -30.15 -13.40 2.75
CA ASP A 332 -30.61 -12.04 2.48
C ASP A 332 -31.84 -11.70 3.33
N GLY A 333 -32.10 -10.41 3.56
CA GLY A 333 -33.31 -9.95 4.24
C GLY A 333 -33.26 -10.11 5.77
N ILE A 334 -32.05 -10.01 6.32
CA ILE A 334 -31.78 -10.00 7.77
C ILE A 334 -30.92 -8.79 8.20
N GLU A 335 -30.59 -7.91 7.26
CA GLU A 335 -29.63 -6.82 7.45
C GLU A 335 -30.09 -5.84 8.54
N GLU A 336 -31.38 -5.49 8.56
CA GLU A 336 -31.95 -4.60 9.56
C GLU A 336 -32.01 -5.24 10.95
N GLU A 337 -32.37 -6.53 11.04
CA GLU A 337 -32.34 -7.29 12.29
C GLU A 337 -30.93 -7.33 12.88
N VAL A 338 -29.94 -7.62 12.04
CA VAL A 338 -28.52 -7.66 12.43
C VAL A 338 -28.05 -6.28 12.89
N LEU A 339 -28.37 -5.21 12.15
CA LEU A 339 -28.04 -3.84 12.54
C LEU A 339 -28.62 -3.48 13.90
N ARG A 340 -29.92 -3.73 14.12
CA ARG A 340 -30.58 -3.47 15.42
C ARG A 340 -29.87 -4.17 16.56
N LEU A 341 -29.49 -5.44 16.39
CA LEU A 341 -28.76 -6.18 17.43
C LEU A 341 -27.36 -5.61 17.71
N ILE A 342 -26.66 -5.14 16.67
CA ILE A 342 -25.35 -4.48 16.81
C ILE A 342 -25.49 -3.17 17.61
N GLU A 343 -26.50 -2.35 17.27
CA GLU A 343 -26.81 -1.08 17.94
C GLU A 343 -27.22 -1.29 19.39
N ASP A 344 -28.11 -2.26 19.66
CA ASP A 344 -28.59 -2.60 21.00
C ASP A 344 -27.45 -2.98 21.96
N VAL A 345 -26.40 -3.63 21.45
CA VAL A 345 -25.23 -4.03 22.25
C VAL A 345 -24.14 -2.94 22.25
N GLY A 346 -24.27 -1.90 21.42
CA GLY A 346 -23.32 -0.79 21.30
C GLY A 346 -22.03 -1.15 20.55
N MET A 347 -22.07 -2.13 19.66
CA MET A 347 -20.89 -2.67 18.96
C MET A 347 -20.66 -2.11 17.56
N VAL A 348 -21.32 -1.01 17.20
CA VAL A 348 -21.26 -0.39 15.87
C VAL A 348 -19.82 -0.19 15.36
N ASN A 349 -18.88 0.20 16.24
CA ASN A 349 -17.47 0.43 15.89
C ASN A 349 -16.59 -0.82 16.01
N GLN A 350 -17.16 -1.98 16.33
CA GLN A 350 -16.45 -3.24 16.58
C GLN A 350 -16.87 -4.37 15.62
N VAL A 351 -17.65 -4.06 14.58
CA VAL A 351 -18.21 -5.06 13.66
C VAL A 351 -17.79 -4.78 12.22
N VAL A 352 -17.57 -5.84 11.46
CA VAL A 352 -17.52 -5.84 9.99
C VAL A 352 -18.54 -6.86 9.48
N VAL A 353 -19.25 -6.53 8.40
CA VAL A 353 -20.23 -7.46 7.80
C VAL A 353 -19.71 -8.00 6.47
N ILE A 354 -19.78 -9.31 6.30
CA ILE A 354 -19.40 -10.01 5.07
C ILE A 354 -20.53 -10.87 4.54
N SER A 355 -20.52 -11.20 3.26
CA SER A 355 -21.49 -12.09 2.62
C SER A 355 -21.03 -12.44 1.21
N PHE A 356 -21.43 -13.59 0.69
CA PHE A 356 -21.36 -13.90 -0.74
C PHE A 356 -22.43 -13.16 -1.56
N SER A 357 -23.46 -12.62 -0.91
CA SER A 357 -24.52 -11.86 -1.55
C SER A 357 -24.11 -10.40 -1.72
N ALA A 358 -23.76 -10.02 -2.95
CA ALA A 358 -23.50 -8.62 -3.29
C ALA A 358 -24.71 -7.71 -2.99
N SER A 359 -25.93 -8.27 -3.03
CA SER A 359 -27.14 -7.51 -2.73
C SER A 359 -27.29 -7.25 -1.22
N ALA A 360 -26.92 -8.21 -0.37
CA ALA A 360 -26.90 -8.03 1.08
C ALA A 360 -25.83 -7.01 1.50
N ILE A 361 -24.62 -7.09 0.95
CA ILE A 361 -23.57 -6.11 1.21
C ILE A 361 -23.98 -4.70 0.77
N ARG A 362 -24.59 -4.58 -0.41
CA ARG A 362 -25.11 -3.28 -0.89
C ARG A 362 -26.18 -2.73 0.05
N ARG A 363 -27.13 -3.55 0.51
CA ARG A 363 -28.18 -3.13 1.46
C ARG A 363 -27.57 -2.70 2.79
N MET A 364 -26.62 -3.46 3.33
CA MET A 364 -25.95 -3.11 4.57
C MET A 364 -25.21 -1.77 4.46
N ASN A 365 -24.50 -1.54 3.34
CA ASN A 365 -23.87 -0.25 3.04
C ASN A 365 -24.86 0.91 2.94
N GLN A 366 -26.10 0.66 2.53
CA GLN A 366 -27.14 1.69 2.42
C GLN A 366 -27.74 2.07 3.77
N ILE A 367 -28.03 1.07 4.62
CA ILE A 367 -28.67 1.30 5.92
C ILE A 367 -27.67 1.68 7.02
N ALA A 368 -26.42 1.22 6.91
CA ALA A 368 -25.36 1.44 7.89
C ALA A 368 -24.00 1.73 7.20
N PRO A 369 -23.85 2.87 6.50
CA PRO A 369 -22.63 3.20 5.76
C PRO A 369 -21.37 3.35 6.63
N HIS A 370 -21.53 3.41 7.95
CA HIS A 370 -20.45 3.52 8.93
C HIS A 370 -19.93 2.15 9.40
N ILE A 371 -20.66 1.05 9.15
CA ILE A 371 -20.20 -0.31 9.40
C ILE A 371 -19.43 -0.80 8.17
N PRO A 372 -18.14 -1.15 8.29
CA PRO A 372 -17.38 -1.67 7.16
C PRO A 372 -17.98 -2.97 6.62
N THR A 373 -17.95 -3.13 5.29
CA THR A 373 -18.42 -4.35 4.62
C THR A 373 -17.39 -4.93 3.66
N ALA A 374 -17.34 -6.25 3.55
CA ALA A 374 -16.53 -6.95 2.54
C ALA A 374 -17.37 -7.95 1.74
N ILE A 375 -17.00 -8.17 0.47
CA ILE A 375 -17.68 -9.11 -0.42
C ILE A 375 -16.89 -10.42 -0.51
N LEU A 376 -17.55 -11.53 -0.17
CA LEU A 376 -16.97 -12.87 -0.26
C LEU A 376 -17.03 -13.37 -1.71
N ILE A 377 -15.89 -13.85 -2.22
CA ILE A 377 -15.80 -14.38 -3.59
C ILE A 377 -14.91 -15.63 -3.60
N GLY A 378 -15.41 -16.74 -4.17
CA GLY A 378 -14.68 -18.00 -4.27
C GLY A 378 -14.85 -18.67 -5.63
N GLY A 379 -14.50 -19.96 -5.71
CA GLY A 379 -14.55 -20.73 -6.95
C GLY A 379 -13.43 -20.34 -7.93
N ASN A 380 -13.74 -20.33 -9.23
CA ASN A 380 -12.79 -20.00 -10.31
C ASN A 380 -13.05 -18.61 -10.90
N ALA A 381 -13.28 -17.61 -10.04
CA ALA A 381 -13.58 -16.24 -10.48
C ALA A 381 -12.36 -15.58 -11.13
N SER A 382 -12.56 -14.97 -12.31
CA SER A 382 -11.52 -14.15 -12.95
C SER A 382 -11.38 -12.78 -12.28
N ILE A 383 -10.29 -12.04 -12.57
CA ILE A 383 -10.12 -10.65 -12.14
C ILE A 383 -11.35 -9.79 -12.53
N SER A 384 -11.88 -9.96 -13.75
CA SER A 384 -13.06 -9.23 -14.20
C SER A 384 -14.34 -9.63 -13.45
N ASP A 385 -14.47 -10.89 -13.04
CA ASP A 385 -15.60 -11.33 -12.21
C ASP A 385 -15.52 -10.71 -10.82
N ILE A 386 -14.34 -10.75 -10.21
CA ILE A 386 -14.09 -10.16 -8.89
C ILE A 386 -14.43 -8.67 -8.91
N GLU A 387 -13.93 -7.92 -9.90
CA GLU A 387 -14.19 -6.49 -10.02
C GLU A 387 -15.69 -6.19 -10.25
N ARG A 388 -16.35 -6.98 -11.10
CA ARG A 388 -17.79 -6.83 -11.37
C ARG A 388 -18.63 -7.08 -10.11
N ILE A 389 -18.33 -8.13 -9.36
CA ILE A 389 -19.04 -8.47 -8.12
C ILE A 389 -18.80 -7.39 -7.05
N ALA A 390 -17.57 -6.88 -6.92
CA ALA A 390 -17.25 -5.82 -5.97
C ALA A 390 -17.96 -4.50 -6.28
N LYS A 391 -18.00 -4.10 -7.56
CA LYS A 391 -18.82 -2.96 -8.03
C LYS A 391 -20.30 -3.17 -7.75
N SER A 392 -20.80 -4.39 -7.92
CA SER A 392 -22.17 -4.76 -7.55
C SER A 392 -22.43 -4.66 -6.05
N ALA A 393 -21.48 -5.02 -5.20
CA ALA A 393 -21.60 -4.92 -3.75
C ALA A 393 -21.40 -3.47 -3.22
N ASN A 394 -20.84 -2.58 -4.05
CA ASN A 394 -20.44 -1.22 -3.65
C ASN A 394 -19.46 -1.21 -2.47
N THR A 395 -18.46 -2.09 -2.50
CA THR A 395 -17.36 -2.12 -1.52
C THR A 395 -15.99 -2.17 -2.20
N ARG A 396 -14.96 -1.75 -1.46
CA ARG A 396 -13.55 -1.86 -1.83
C ARG A 396 -12.81 -2.92 -1.01
N VAL A 397 -13.49 -3.66 -0.15
CA VAL A 397 -12.91 -4.76 0.61
C VAL A 397 -13.31 -6.09 -0.02
N LEU A 398 -12.33 -6.84 -0.50
CA LEU A 398 -12.51 -8.15 -1.14
C LEU A 398 -12.10 -9.24 -0.16
N ASP A 399 -13.00 -10.17 0.13
CA ASP A 399 -12.71 -11.34 0.95
C ASP A 399 -12.69 -12.61 0.08
N LEU A 400 -11.51 -12.97 -0.38
CA LEU A 400 -11.35 -13.92 -1.48
C LEU A 400 -10.97 -15.31 -0.96
N ALA A 401 -11.47 -16.35 -1.64
CA ALA A 401 -10.87 -17.67 -1.51
C ALA A 401 -9.37 -17.55 -1.82
N TYR A 402 -8.50 -18.03 -0.94
CA TYR A 402 -7.05 -17.77 -1.04
C TYR A 402 -6.44 -18.24 -2.37
N THR A 403 -7.06 -19.21 -3.03
CA THR A 403 -6.65 -19.73 -4.35
C THR A 403 -6.81 -18.73 -5.48
N LEU A 404 -7.57 -17.65 -5.27
CA LEU A 404 -7.74 -16.54 -6.22
C LEU A 404 -6.66 -15.46 -6.07
N ILE A 405 -5.81 -15.56 -5.06
CA ILE A 405 -4.82 -14.53 -4.73
C ILE A 405 -3.44 -15.01 -5.15
N ASP A 406 -2.89 -14.37 -6.19
CA ASP A 406 -1.49 -14.40 -6.55
C ASP A 406 -0.95 -12.96 -6.66
N LYS A 407 0.37 -12.80 -6.88
CA LYS A 407 0.99 -11.48 -6.99
C LYS A 407 0.35 -10.58 -8.05
N LYS A 408 -0.09 -11.16 -9.17
CA LYS A 408 -0.70 -10.43 -10.28
C LYS A 408 -2.07 -9.91 -9.91
N THR A 409 -2.91 -10.76 -9.34
CA THR A 409 -4.27 -10.43 -8.90
C THR A 409 -4.21 -9.44 -7.74
N ALA A 410 -3.29 -9.65 -6.81
CA ALA A 410 -3.10 -8.75 -5.68
C ALA A 410 -2.69 -7.34 -6.13
N ALA A 411 -1.64 -7.22 -6.95
CA ALA A 411 -1.19 -5.93 -7.49
C ALA A 411 -2.33 -5.23 -8.25
N TYR A 412 -3.09 -5.96 -9.07
CA TYR A 412 -4.21 -5.38 -9.82
C TYR A 412 -5.23 -4.67 -8.91
N PHE A 413 -5.61 -5.29 -7.80
CA PHE A 413 -6.62 -4.75 -6.88
C PHE A 413 -6.04 -3.69 -5.94
N LEU A 414 -4.84 -3.93 -5.39
CA LEU A 414 -4.18 -2.98 -4.49
C LEU A 414 -3.89 -1.65 -5.19
N ASP A 415 -3.39 -1.66 -6.42
CA ASP A 415 -3.12 -0.45 -7.22
C ASP A 415 -4.40 0.37 -7.53
N ARG A 416 -5.58 -0.24 -7.35
CA ARG A 416 -6.91 0.36 -7.59
C ARG A 416 -7.64 0.73 -6.29
N GLY A 417 -6.92 0.69 -5.16
CA GLY A 417 -7.43 1.08 -3.86
C GLY A 417 -8.40 0.06 -3.24
N TYR A 418 -8.29 -1.22 -3.61
CA TYR A 418 -8.98 -2.30 -2.88
C TYR A 418 -8.13 -2.80 -1.72
N THR A 419 -8.80 -3.39 -0.73
CA THR A 419 -8.19 -4.13 0.37
C THR A 419 -8.46 -5.62 0.18
N LEU A 420 -7.46 -6.46 0.46
CA LEU A 420 -7.54 -7.91 0.23
C LEU A 420 -7.56 -8.69 1.54
N TRP A 421 -8.59 -9.50 1.73
CA TRP A 421 -8.73 -10.49 2.79
C TRP A 421 -8.74 -11.88 2.14
N ALA A 422 -8.37 -12.90 2.92
CA ALA A 422 -8.27 -14.27 2.42
C ALA A 422 -8.88 -15.30 3.38
N TRP A 423 -9.62 -16.25 2.83
CA TRP A 423 -10.20 -17.39 3.56
C TRP A 423 -10.10 -18.70 2.76
N THR A 424 -10.20 -19.88 3.36
CA THR A 424 -9.79 -20.18 4.76
C THR A 424 -8.36 -20.70 4.71
N VAL A 425 -7.44 -20.11 5.47
CA VAL A 425 -6.00 -20.37 5.33
C VAL A 425 -5.47 -21.03 6.60
N ASP A 426 -5.20 -22.34 6.56
CA ASP A 426 -4.65 -23.08 7.71
C ASP A 426 -3.17 -23.48 7.54
N ASN A 427 -2.64 -23.32 6.32
CA ASN A 427 -1.27 -23.68 5.97
C ASN A 427 -0.32 -22.49 6.15
N PRO A 428 0.71 -22.59 7.03
CA PRO A 428 1.69 -21.53 7.25
C PRO A 428 2.39 -21.01 5.99
N ALA A 429 2.73 -21.88 5.04
CA ALA A 429 3.40 -21.46 3.82
C ALA A 429 2.49 -20.58 2.95
N ILE A 430 1.18 -20.86 2.97
CA ILE A 430 0.17 -20.04 2.27
C ILE A 430 -0.03 -18.73 3.03
N MET A 431 -0.05 -18.74 4.37
CA MET A 431 -0.13 -17.52 5.18
C MET A 431 1.00 -16.54 4.85
N GLU A 432 2.24 -17.03 4.80
CA GLU A 432 3.41 -16.22 4.43
C GLU A 432 3.32 -15.70 2.99
N HIS A 433 2.90 -16.56 2.04
CA HIS A 433 2.70 -16.13 0.66
C HIS A 433 1.66 -15.00 0.52
N LEU A 434 0.54 -15.10 1.24
CA LEU A 434 -0.53 -14.09 1.21
C LEU A 434 -0.10 -12.78 1.88
N LYS A 435 0.69 -12.87 2.97
CA LYS A 435 1.35 -11.70 3.58
C LYS A 435 2.20 -10.98 2.53
N ASP A 436 3.02 -11.71 1.78
CA ASP A 436 3.87 -11.14 0.72
C ASP A 436 3.07 -10.58 -0.47
N CYS A 437 1.81 -11.00 -0.63
CA CYS A 437 0.88 -10.43 -1.61
C CYS A 437 0.14 -9.18 -1.09
N GLY A 438 0.37 -8.74 0.15
CA GLY A 438 -0.29 -7.57 0.74
C GLY A 438 -1.70 -7.85 1.27
N VAL A 439 -2.03 -9.10 1.57
CA VAL A 439 -3.31 -9.44 2.24
C VAL A 439 -3.32 -8.89 3.66
N THR A 440 -4.39 -8.19 4.03
CA THR A 440 -4.49 -7.48 5.32
C THR A 440 -5.24 -8.23 6.40
N VAL A 441 -6.05 -9.25 6.03
CA VAL A 441 -6.75 -10.14 6.97
C VAL A 441 -6.66 -11.58 6.46
N ILE A 442 -6.31 -12.50 7.35
CA ILE A 442 -6.33 -13.94 7.09
C ILE A 442 -7.35 -14.60 8.02
N THR A 443 -8.37 -15.21 7.43
CA THR A 443 -9.38 -16.01 8.11
C THR A 443 -8.92 -17.47 8.18
N THR A 444 -8.83 -18.02 9.39
CA THR A 444 -8.19 -19.32 9.66
C THR A 444 -8.92 -20.12 10.74
N ASN A 445 -8.92 -21.44 10.63
CA ASN A 445 -9.42 -22.33 11.68
C ASN A 445 -8.43 -22.48 12.84
N VAL A 446 -7.16 -22.14 12.61
CA VAL A 446 -6.03 -22.35 13.54
C VAL A 446 -5.38 -21.02 13.98
N PRO A 447 -6.13 -20.11 14.63
CA PRO A 447 -5.67 -18.75 14.95
C PRO A 447 -4.37 -18.71 15.77
N ALA A 448 -4.20 -19.57 16.77
CA ALA A 448 -2.96 -19.65 17.54
C ALA A 448 -1.73 -19.98 16.67
N LYS A 449 -1.91 -20.89 15.71
CA LYS A 449 -0.87 -21.25 14.74
C LYS A 449 -0.56 -20.09 13.82
N ALA A 450 -1.59 -19.41 13.29
CA ALA A 450 -1.41 -18.27 12.40
C ALA A 450 -0.68 -17.10 13.08
N ILE A 451 -1.04 -16.80 14.33
CA ILE A 451 -0.34 -15.81 15.17
C ILE A 451 1.15 -16.19 15.29
N SER A 452 1.44 -17.46 15.61
CA SER A 452 2.82 -17.92 15.74
C SER A 452 3.64 -17.84 14.46
N THR A 453 3.02 -18.18 13.33
CA THR A 453 3.64 -18.10 12.00
C THR A 453 3.92 -16.66 11.61
N LEU A 454 2.92 -15.79 11.68
CA LEU A 454 3.01 -14.47 11.07
C LEU A 454 3.66 -13.43 11.98
N ARG A 455 3.59 -13.56 13.31
CA ARG A 455 4.11 -12.56 14.25
C ARG A 455 5.46 -12.91 14.86
N TYR A 456 5.76 -14.20 15.05
CA TYR A 456 6.95 -14.63 15.79
C TYR A 456 8.05 -15.28 14.91
N SER A 457 7.84 -15.46 13.59
CA SER A 457 8.86 -16.08 12.72
C SER A 457 10.08 -15.19 12.43
N GLN A 458 10.10 -13.94 12.89
CA GLN A 458 11.20 -12.99 12.64
C GLN A 458 12.15 -12.76 13.83
N THR A 459 11.91 -13.34 15.01
CA THR A 459 12.83 -13.15 16.16
C THR A 459 14.01 -14.12 16.23
N ASP A 460 14.09 -15.13 15.35
CA ASP A 460 15.10 -16.21 15.42
C ASP A 460 15.91 -16.41 14.13
N LYS A 461 16.13 -15.38 13.29
CA LYS A 461 17.03 -15.47 12.13
C LYS A 461 18.00 -14.31 12.01
#